data_AF-A0A0J8RXM8-F1
#
_entry.id   AF-A0A0J8RXM8-F1
#
_cell.length_a   1.000
_cell.length_b   1.000
_cell.length_c   1.000
_cell.angle_alpha   90.00
_cell.angle_beta   90.00
_cell.angle_gamma   90.00
#
_symmetry.space_group_name_H-M   'P 1'
#
loop_
_entity.id
_entity.type
_entity.pdbx_description
1 polymer ?
#
loop_
_entity_poly.entity_id
_entity_poly.type
_entity_poly.pdbx_seq_one_letter_code
_entity_poly.pdbx_strand_id
1 'polypeptide(L)'
;MGSQVAMFFFKWVENESHGGGGPQWVEKHIDSWINVSGCMLGATKGLTAVLSGEMKDTAQLNAFAVYGLEKFLSKEERAEIFRAMPGISSMLPKGGDAIWGNGTWAPDDVPGQNFTYGNMINFRESNSSWTQQNLTIESSLKFLFNNAEPWFRNQVQHSYSHGVARTRNEVEANEADPRKWLNPLEARLPLAPNLKIYCFYGVGKPTERSYFYREDTDPLSKLHVSIDTSVTNGNVDHGVVMSEGDGTVNLLSLGYMCAKGWRIKRYNPAGVKVKVYEMPHEPERFSPRGGPNTGLFGLWAVSGAHAFCRRQ
;
A
#
# COMPACT_ATOMS: atom_id res chain seq x y z
N MET A 1 1.52 6.53 4.29
CA MET A 1 1.38 6.10 5.70
C MET A 1 0.56 7.06 6.56
N GLY A 2 0.82 8.38 6.57
CA GLY A 2 0.12 9.32 7.47
C GLY A 2 -1.42 9.27 7.40
N SER A 3 -2.00 9.00 6.23
CA SER A 3 -3.44 8.83 6.04
C SER A 3 -4.03 7.64 6.80
N GLN A 4 -3.27 6.54 6.92
CA GLN A 4 -3.64 5.38 7.73
C GLN A 4 -3.63 5.72 9.23
N VAL A 5 -2.67 6.55 9.67
CA VAL A 5 -2.59 7.04 11.05
C VAL A 5 -3.76 7.97 11.37
N ALA A 6 -4.12 8.88 10.45
CA ALA A 6 -5.30 9.73 10.61
C ALA A 6 -6.59 8.91 10.76
N MET A 7 -6.76 7.87 9.93
CA MET A 7 -7.90 6.97 10.05
C MET A 7 -7.92 6.23 11.39
N PHE A 8 -6.78 5.69 11.83
CA PHE A 8 -6.65 5.07 13.14
C PHE A 8 -7.01 6.05 14.26
N PHE A 9 -6.51 7.29 14.19
CA PHE A 9 -6.79 8.33 15.16
C PHE A 9 -8.28 8.63 15.30
N PHE A 10 -9.01 8.74 14.18
CA PHE A 10 -10.47 8.95 14.22
C PHE A 10 -11.18 7.82 14.98
N LYS A 11 -10.77 6.56 14.78
CA LYS A 11 -11.37 5.44 15.52
C LYS A 11 -10.98 5.46 16.99
N TRP A 12 -9.70 5.71 17.27
CA TRP A 12 -9.16 5.77 18.61
C TRP A 12 -9.84 6.84 19.46
N VAL A 13 -10.05 8.05 18.92
CA VAL A 13 -10.67 9.16 19.66
C VAL A 13 -12.18 8.95 19.88
N GLU A 14 -12.88 8.32 18.95
CA GLU A 14 -14.32 8.00 19.09
C GLU A 14 -14.57 6.88 20.11
N ASN A 15 -13.61 5.98 20.32
CA ASN A 15 -13.78 4.78 21.13
C ASN A 15 -13.67 5.07 22.64
N GLU A 16 -14.69 4.64 23.40
CA GLU A 16 -14.81 4.88 24.84
C GLU A 16 -13.68 4.26 25.67
N SER A 17 -13.21 3.06 25.31
CA SER A 17 -12.15 2.35 26.05
C SER A 17 -10.73 2.82 25.70
N HIS A 18 -10.60 3.75 24.75
CA HIS A 18 -9.32 4.23 24.26
C HIS A 18 -9.20 5.75 24.40
N GLY A 19 -9.43 6.51 23.32
CA GLY A 19 -9.27 7.96 23.33
C GLY A 19 -10.37 8.71 24.08
N GLY A 20 -11.55 8.10 24.26
CA GLY A 20 -12.59 8.60 25.15
C GLY A 20 -13.20 9.96 24.77
N GLY A 21 -12.97 10.44 23.54
CA GLY A 21 -13.51 11.71 23.05
C GLY A 21 -15.00 11.64 22.68
N GLY A 22 -15.51 10.43 22.44
CA GLY A 22 -16.89 10.14 22.07
C GLY A 22 -17.18 10.29 20.57
N PRO A 23 -18.34 9.81 20.09
CA PRO A 23 -18.66 9.69 18.67
C PRO A 23 -18.82 11.03 17.93
N GLN A 24 -18.99 12.14 18.67
CA GLN A 24 -19.12 13.49 18.10
C GLN A 24 -17.81 14.27 18.10
N TRP A 25 -16.71 13.68 18.60
CA TRP A 25 -15.45 14.41 18.74
C TRP A 25 -14.94 14.91 17.40
N VAL A 26 -14.90 14.03 16.39
CA VAL A 26 -14.41 14.39 15.05
C VAL A 26 -15.29 15.46 14.42
N GLU A 27 -16.62 15.31 14.53
CA GLU A 27 -17.60 16.29 14.03
C GLU A 27 -17.39 17.69 14.62
N LYS A 28 -17.00 17.78 15.89
CA LYS A 28 -16.81 19.06 16.60
C LYS A 28 -15.44 19.69 16.35
N HIS A 29 -14.41 18.87 16.16
CA HIS A 29 -13.01 19.32 16.23
C HIS A 29 -12.26 19.26 14.90
N ILE A 30 -12.73 18.52 13.90
CA ILE A 30 -12.04 18.33 12.64
C ILE A 30 -12.94 18.79 11.48
N ASP A 31 -12.64 19.95 10.90
CA ASP A 31 -13.36 20.44 9.71
C ASP A 31 -13.00 19.64 8.45
N SER A 32 -11.70 19.39 8.25
CA SER A 32 -11.18 18.85 6.99
C SER A 32 -10.01 17.89 7.20
N TRP A 33 -9.99 16.80 6.42
CA TRP A 33 -8.86 15.89 6.29
C TRP A 33 -8.33 15.94 4.84
N ILE A 34 -7.09 16.40 4.69
CA ILE A 34 -6.38 16.44 3.40
C ILE A 34 -5.52 15.19 3.30
N ASN A 35 -5.97 14.22 2.53
CA ASN A 35 -5.28 12.96 2.26
C ASN A 35 -4.39 13.11 1.02
N VAL A 36 -3.08 13.31 1.22
CA VAL A 36 -2.10 13.42 0.13
C VAL A 36 -1.38 12.08 -0.04
N SER A 37 -1.59 11.45 -1.19
CA SER A 37 -0.98 10.18 -1.60
C SER A 37 -1.09 9.09 -0.54
N GLY A 38 -2.27 9.01 0.10
CA GLY A 38 -2.55 8.02 1.13
C GLY A 38 -2.64 6.61 0.56
N CYS A 39 -1.69 5.74 0.95
CA CYS A 39 -1.71 4.31 0.66
C CYS A 39 -2.78 3.55 1.47
N MET A 40 -4.05 3.90 1.28
CA MET A 40 -5.16 3.43 2.11
C MET A 40 -5.29 1.89 2.09
N LEU A 41 -4.96 1.24 0.97
CA LEU A 41 -5.00 -0.22 0.83
C LEU A 41 -3.62 -0.88 0.97
N GLY A 42 -2.61 -0.15 1.46
CA GLY A 42 -1.23 -0.62 1.56
C GLY A 42 -0.41 -0.42 0.28
N ALA A 43 0.79 -0.95 0.25
CA ALA A 43 1.68 -0.90 -0.92
C ALA A 43 2.23 -2.29 -1.18
N THR A 44 2.18 -2.74 -2.44
CA THR A 44 2.72 -4.03 -2.89
C THR A 44 4.20 -4.17 -2.55
N LYS A 45 4.98 -3.09 -2.73
CA LYS A 45 6.40 -2.98 -2.38
C LYS A 45 6.71 -3.27 -0.91
N GLY A 46 5.73 -3.04 -0.01
CA GLY A 46 5.89 -3.36 1.41
C GLY A 46 5.98 -4.87 1.64
N LEU A 47 5.28 -5.68 0.84
CA LEU A 47 5.29 -7.15 0.96
C LEU A 47 6.63 -7.73 0.52
N THR A 48 7.19 -7.25 -0.60
CA THR A 48 8.49 -7.74 -1.10
C THR A 48 9.65 -7.33 -0.20
N ALA A 49 9.61 -6.11 0.34
CA ALA A 49 10.59 -5.64 1.31
C ALA A 49 10.68 -6.56 2.54
N VAL A 50 9.55 -6.93 3.14
CA VAL A 50 9.58 -7.83 4.32
C VAL A 50 9.76 -9.31 3.95
N LEU A 51 9.50 -9.70 2.69
CA LEU A 51 9.67 -11.08 2.25
C LEU A 51 11.15 -11.40 1.99
N SER A 52 11.81 -10.64 1.11
CA SER A 52 13.18 -10.93 0.67
C SER A 52 14.17 -9.79 0.87
N GLY A 53 13.78 -8.68 1.49
CA GLY A 53 14.68 -7.53 1.69
C GLY A 53 15.02 -6.79 0.40
N GLU A 54 14.21 -7.01 -0.64
CA GLU A 54 14.39 -6.47 -1.98
C GLU A 54 13.22 -5.57 -2.40
N MET A 55 13.57 -4.50 -3.08
CA MET A 55 12.70 -3.50 -3.71
C MET A 55 13.25 -3.20 -5.11
N LYS A 56 12.46 -2.66 -6.05
CA LYS A 56 13.00 -2.22 -7.35
C LYS A 56 14.28 -1.39 -7.20
N ASP A 57 14.25 -0.39 -6.32
CA ASP A 57 15.39 0.52 -6.12
C ASP A 57 16.66 -0.19 -5.64
N THR A 58 16.55 -1.33 -4.94
CA THR A 58 17.71 -2.14 -4.51
C THR A 58 18.09 -3.22 -5.53
N ALA A 59 17.10 -3.77 -6.25
CA ALA A 59 17.32 -4.76 -7.32
C ALA A 59 18.00 -4.13 -8.55
N GLN A 60 17.91 -2.81 -8.70
CA GLN A 60 18.44 -2.04 -9.83
C GLN A 60 19.70 -1.22 -9.53
N LEU A 61 20.22 -1.26 -8.31
CA LEU A 61 21.48 -0.56 -8.02
C LEU A 61 22.57 -1.09 -8.98
N ASN A 62 23.45 -0.19 -9.45
CA ASN A 62 24.62 -0.62 -10.23
C ASN A 62 25.38 -1.70 -9.45
N ALA A 63 25.96 -2.68 -10.15
CA ALA A 63 26.66 -3.81 -9.52
C ALA A 63 27.66 -3.39 -8.43
N PHE A 64 28.27 -2.20 -8.54
CA PHE A 64 29.14 -1.60 -7.52
C PHE A 64 28.40 -1.12 -6.25
N ALA A 65 27.21 -0.54 -6.38
CA ALA A 65 26.38 -0.10 -5.27
C ALA A 65 25.61 -1.27 -4.62
N VAL A 66 25.20 -2.29 -5.39
CA VAL A 66 24.73 -3.59 -4.86
C VAL A 66 25.86 -4.26 -4.09
N TYR A 67 27.06 -4.36 -4.66
CA TYR A 67 28.22 -4.93 -3.98
C TYR A 67 28.57 -4.15 -2.70
N GLY A 68 28.49 -2.82 -2.72
CA GLY A 68 28.65 -1.99 -1.53
C GLY A 68 27.60 -2.29 -0.45
N LEU A 69 26.31 -2.31 -0.81
CA LEU A 69 25.22 -2.58 0.12
C LEU A 69 25.20 -4.03 0.63
N GLU A 70 25.39 -5.03 -0.24
CA GLU A 70 25.48 -6.45 0.14
C GLU A 70 26.71 -6.72 1.03
N LYS A 71 27.76 -5.90 0.91
CA LYS A 71 28.92 -5.98 1.80
C LYS A 71 28.67 -5.38 3.19
N PHE A 72 27.62 -4.59 3.37
CA PHE A 72 27.24 -4.01 4.67
C PHE A 72 25.96 -4.62 5.27
N LEU A 73 25.02 -5.07 4.44
CA LEU A 73 23.75 -5.71 4.80
C LEU A 73 23.30 -6.68 3.69
N SER A 74 23.31 -7.97 3.98
CA SER A 74 22.72 -9.02 3.16
C SER A 74 21.21 -8.82 2.94
N LYS A 75 20.64 -9.50 1.95
CA LYS A 75 19.18 -9.50 1.70
C LYS A 75 18.39 -9.90 2.95
N GLU A 76 18.89 -10.90 3.66
CA GLU A 76 18.30 -11.39 4.92
C GLU A 76 18.29 -10.31 6.00
N GLU A 77 19.44 -9.68 6.26
CA GLU A 77 19.54 -8.62 7.29
C GLU A 77 18.64 -7.43 6.95
N ARG A 78 18.50 -7.08 5.66
CA ARG A 78 17.54 -6.07 5.22
C ARG A 78 16.10 -6.50 5.47
N ALA A 79 15.75 -7.74 5.16
CA ALA A 79 14.40 -8.26 5.42
C ALA A 79 14.08 -8.23 6.91
N GLU A 80 15.03 -8.61 7.77
CA GLU A 80 14.89 -8.55 9.23
C GLU A 80 14.69 -7.12 9.74
N ILE A 81 15.51 -6.17 9.26
CA ILE A 81 15.36 -4.74 9.56
C ILE A 81 13.97 -4.24 9.12
N PHE A 82 13.53 -4.58 7.92
CA PHE A 82 12.23 -4.17 7.41
C PHE A 82 11.06 -4.79 8.17
N ARG A 83 11.18 -6.05 8.61
CA ARG A 83 10.21 -6.70 9.51
C ARG A 83 10.14 -6.02 10.87
N ALA A 84 11.26 -5.50 11.37
CA ALA A 84 11.33 -4.77 12.64
C ALA A 84 10.75 -3.35 12.56
N MET A 85 10.55 -2.79 11.36
CA MET A 85 9.94 -1.47 11.15
C MET A 85 8.42 -1.56 11.05
N PRO A 86 7.63 -1.19 12.08
CA PRO A 86 6.18 -1.41 12.10
C PRO A 86 5.44 -0.63 11.01
N GLY A 87 6.03 0.45 10.52
CA GLY A 87 5.47 1.24 9.41
C GLY A 87 5.37 0.45 8.10
N ILE A 88 6.28 -0.49 7.83
CA ILE A 88 6.19 -1.33 6.63
C ILE A 88 5.06 -2.35 6.80
N SER A 89 4.99 -2.99 7.97
CA SER A 89 3.91 -3.91 8.34
C SER A 89 2.53 -3.29 8.26
N SER A 90 2.36 -2.04 8.70
CA SER A 90 1.07 -1.33 8.61
C SER A 90 0.64 -1.08 7.16
N MET A 91 1.59 -1.04 6.23
CA MET A 91 1.36 -0.82 4.80
C MET A 91 1.25 -2.12 4.00
N LEU A 92 1.22 -3.30 4.63
CA LEU A 92 0.94 -4.52 3.90
C LEU A 92 -0.42 -4.43 3.16
N PRO A 93 -0.52 -5.02 1.94
CA PRO A 93 -1.70 -4.91 1.10
C PRO A 93 -2.97 -5.42 1.80
N LYS A 94 -4.07 -4.66 1.65
CA LYS A 94 -5.36 -4.97 2.28
C LYS A 94 -6.39 -5.29 1.23
N GLY A 95 -7.31 -6.20 1.58
CA GLY A 95 -8.46 -6.55 0.76
C GLY A 95 -8.30 -7.81 -0.08
N GLY A 96 -7.10 -8.38 -0.12
CA GLY A 96 -6.81 -9.64 -0.83
C GLY A 96 -7.34 -9.65 -2.26
N ASP A 97 -7.86 -10.80 -2.67
CA ASP A 97 -8.30 -11.04 -4.03
C ASP A 97 -9.51 -10.16 -4.44
N ALA A 98 -10.27 -9.65 -3.46
CA ALA A 98 -11.44 -8.80 -3.72
C ALA A 98 -11.07 -7.41 -4.25
N ILE A 99 -9.85 -6.95 -3.96
CA ILE A 99 -9.35 -5.63 -4.35
C ILE A 99 -8.27 -5.76 -5.41
N TRP A 100 -7.34 -6.70 -5.23
CA TRP A 100 -6.13 -6.79 -6.05
C TRP A 100 -6.25 -7.79 -7.20
N GLY A 101 -7.37 -8.50 -7.30
CA GLY A 101 -7.57 -9.54 -8.31
C GLY A 101 -7.11 -10.92 -7.85
N ASN A 102 -7.33 -11.91 -8.71
CA ASN A 102 -6.98 -13.31 -8.49
C ASN A 102 -6.12 -13.85 -9.64
N GLY A 103 -5.86 -15.15 -9.67
CA GLY A 103 -5.01 -15.76 -10.71
C GLY A 103 -5.49 -15.62 -12.16
N THR A 104 -6.71 -15.13 -12.40
CA THR A 104 -7.27 -14.94 -13.75
C THR A 104 -7.54 -13.49 -14.14
N TRP A 105 -7.70 -12.57 -13.18
CA TRP A 105 -8.02 -11.18 -13.47
C TRP A 105 -7.58 -10.24 -12.33
N ALA A 106 -7.35 -8.97 -12.67
CA ALA A 106 -7.25 -7.86 -11.73
C ALA A 106 -7.97 -6.60 -12.26
N PRO A 107 -8.41 -5.67 -11.39
CA PRO A 107 -9.12 -4.47 -11.83
C PRO A 107 -8.26 -3.52 -12.67
N ASP A 108 -6.94 -3.62 -12.57
CA ASP A 108 -5.95 -2.82 -13.28
C ASP A 108 -5.31 -3.55 -14.46
N ASP A 109 -5.88 -4.69 -14.88
CA ASP A 109 -5.48 -5.43 -16.07
C ASP A 109 -5.78 -4.63 -17.36
N VAL A 110 -4.85 -4.65 -18.31
CA VAL A 110 -4.99 -3.96 -19.61
C VAL A 110 -5.24 -4.96 -20.75
N PRO A 111 -6.05 -4.60 -21.77
CA PRO A 111 -6.24 -5.47 -22.94
C PRO A 111 -4.92 -5.79 -23.64
N GLY A 112 -4.72 -7.06 -24.00
CA GLY A 112 -3.53 -7.51 -24.72
C GLY A 112 -2.30 -7.79 -23.84
N GLN A 113 -2.42 -7.74 -22.52
CA GLN A 113 -1.35 -8.17 -21.62
C GLN A 113 -1.14 -9.69 -21.65
N ASN A 114 0.11 -10.12 -21.48
CA ASN A 114 0.49 -11.53 -21.52
C ASN A 114 0.11 -12.29 -20.23
N PHE A 115 -0.02 -11.58 -19.11
CA PHE A 115 -0.35 -12.14 -17.81
C PHE A 115 -1.15 -11.14 -16.97
N THR A 116 -1.94 -11.64 -16.02
CA THR A 116 -2.73 -10.80 -15.10
C THR A 116 -1.89 -10.21 -13.98
N TYR A 117 -2.21 -8.99 -13.56
CA TYR A 117 -1.66 -8.38 -12.35
C TYR A 117 -2.25 -8.96 -11.05
N GLY A 118 -3.24 -9.85 -11.14
CA GLY A 118 -3.85 -10.48 -9.97
C GLY A 118 -2.89 -11.40 -9.21
N ASN A 119 -1.89 -11.95 -9.90
CA ASN A 119 -0.74 -12.60 -9.26
C ASN A 119 0.25 -11.54 -8.77
N MET A 120 0.53 -11.54 -7.47
CA MET A 120 1.52 -10.65 -6.85
C MET A 120 2.94 -11.24 -6.94
N ILE A 121 3.08 -12.54 -6.70
CA ILE A 121 4.34 -13.26 -6.82
C ILE A 121 4.18 -14.29 -7.93
N ASN A 122 5.05 -14.23 -8.93
CA ASN A 122 5.11 -15.19 -10.03
C ASN A 122 6.38 -16.02 -9.92
N PHE A 123 6.26 -17.33 -10.09
CA PHE A 123 7.41 -18.23 -10.13
C PHE A 123 7.59 -18.77 -11.55
N ARG A 124 8.81 -18.69 -12.07
CA ARG A 124 9.12 -19.25 -13.41
C ARG A 124 9.32 -20.76 -13.38
N GLU A 125 9.87 -21.26 -12.27
CA GLU A 125 10.25 -22.66 -12.10
C GLU A 125 9.37 -23.28 -11.02
N SER A 126 8.48 -24.20 -11.40
CA SER A 126 7.58 -24.91 -10.47
C SER A 126 8.17 -26.20 -9.92
N ASN A 127 9.49 -26.38 -10.05
CA ASN A 127 10.15 -27.66 -9.78
C ASN A 127 10.51 -27.86 -8.30
N SER A 128 10.39 -26.84 -7.45
CA SER A 128 10.71 -26.92 -6.02
C SER A 128 9.47 -26.88 -5.13
N SER A 129 9.64 -27.28 -3.86
CA SER A 129 8.56 -27.20 -2.86
C SER A 129 8.10 -25.76 -2.59
N TRP A 130 8.95 -24.77 -2.87
CA TRP A 130 8.71 -23.37 -2.51
C TRP A 130 8.08 -22.54 -3.63
N THR A 131 8.27 -22.94 -4.89
CA THR A 131 7.90 -22.14 -6.07
C THR A 131 6.82 -22.81 -6.95
N GLN A 132 5.96 -23.63 -6.36
CA GLN A 132 5.02 -24.50 -7.09
C GLN A 132 4.00 -23.74 -7.96
N GLN A 133 3.46 -22.62 -7.48
CA GLN A 133 2.39 -21.88 -8.16
C GLN A 133 2.46 -20.39 -7.90
N ASN A 134 2.02 -19.59 -8.89
CA ASN A 134 1.88 -18.15 -8.74
C ASN A 134 0.90 -17.81 -7.60
N LEU A 135 1.18 -16.74 -6.87
CA LEU A 135 0.47 -16.36 -5.66
C LEU A 135 -0.26 -15.03 -5.87
N THR A 136 -1.55 -15.01 -5.55
CA THR A 136 -2.33 -13.77 -5.39
C THR A 136 -1.85 -12.98 -4.17
N ILE A 137 -2.35 -11.76 -3.94
CA ILE A 137 -2.01 -10.99 -2.73
C ILE A 137 -2.35 -11.76 -1.46
N GLU A 138 -3.52 -12.42 -1.40
CA GLU A 138 -3.92 -13.18 -0.22
C GLU A 138 -2.98 -14.38 0.02
N SER A 139 -2.65 -15.11 -1.04
CA SER A 139 -1.74 -16.25 -0.97
C SER A 139 -0.31 -15.82 -0.66
N SER A 140 0.13 -14.66 -1.16
CA SER A 140 1.45 -14.08 -0.89
C SER A 140 1.61 -13.66 0.57
N LEU A 141 0.58 -13.10 1.19
CA LEU A 141 0.59 -12.81 2.63
C LEU A 141 0.67 -14.09 3.47
N LYS A 142 -0.08 -15.14 3.12
CA LYS A 142 0.02 -16.45 3.77
C LYS A 142 1.42 -17.03 3.62
N PHE A 143 1.98 -16.97 2.42
CA PHE A 143 3.35 -17.40 2.14
C PHE A 143 4.37 -16.62 2.99
N LEU A 144 4.27 -15.29 3.04
CA LEU A 144 5.11 -14.45 3.90
C LEU A 144 5.04 -14.90 5.36
N PHE A 145 3.84 -15.06 5.93
CA PHE A 145 3.70 -15.43 7.34
C PHE A 145 4.16 -16.84 7.66
N ASN A 146 4.05 -17.78 6.71
CA ASN A 146 4.54 -19.15 6.88
C ASN A 146 6.08 -19.21 6.84
N ASN A 147 6.72 -18.33 6.07
CA ASN A 147 8.17 -18.30 5.88
C ASN A 147 8.89 -17.29 6.78
N ALA A 148 8.18 -16.35 7.39
CA ALA A 148 8.75 -15.39 8.33
C ALA A 148 8.76 -15.92 9.77
N GLU A 149 9.62 -15.30 10.58
CA GLU A 149 9.80 -15.66 11.98
C GLU A 149 8.49 -15.52 12.77
N PRO A 150 8.25 -16.38 13.78
CA PRO A 150 7.03 -16.34 14.58
C PRO A 150 6.77 -14.98 15.23
N TRP A 151 7.81 -14.27 15.67
CA TRP A 151 7.66 -12.95 16.29
C TRP A 151 7.05 -11.93 15.33
N PHE A 152 7.50 -11.89 14.08
CA PHE A 152 7.01 -10.95 13.07
C PHE A 152 5.55 -11.26 12.72
N ARG A 153 5.26 -12.54 12.47
CA ARG A 153 3.89 -13.02 12.22
C ARG A 153 2.94 -12.61 13.35
N ASN A 154 3.34 -12.89 14.59
CA ASN A 154 2.53 -12.58 15.76
C ASN A 154 2.33 -11.07 15.91
N GLN A 155 3.38 -10.27 15.72
CA GLN A 155 3.29 -8.81 15.77
C GLN A 155 2.29 -8.27 14.74
N VAL A 156 2.38 -8.73 13.48
CA VAL A 156 1.50 -8.27 12.40
C VAL A 156 0.06 -8.71 12.63
N GLN A 157 -0.18 -9.97 12.98
CA GLN A 157 -1.52 -10.52 13.20
C GLN A 157 -2.20 -9.98 14.47
N HIS A 158 -1.40 -9.58 15.47
CA HIS A 158 -1.92 -8.94 16.68
C HIS A 158 -2.26 -7.47 16.47
N SER A 159 -1.64 -6.80 15.49
CA SER A 159 -1.76 -5.34 15.32
C SER A 159 -2.61 -4.92 14.13
N TYR A 160 -2.71 -5.73 13.08
CA TYR A 160 -3.27 -5.33 11.81
C TYR A 160 -4.22 -6.36 11.21
N SER A 161 -5.13 -5.88 10.37
CA SER A 161 -5.97 -6.70 9.53
C SER A 161 -5.82 -6.38 8.05
N HIS A 162 -6.09 -7.40 7.23
CA HIS A 162 -5.92 -7.35 5.77
C HIS A 162 -7.20 -7.79 5.04
N GLY A 163 -8.32 -7.94 5.75
CA GLY A 163 -9.58 -8.46 5.23
C GLY A 163 -10.49 -7.41 4.60
N VAL A 164 -11.74 -7.81 4.36
CA VAL A 164 -12.82 -6.95 3.84
C VAL A 164 -14.11 -7.26 4.61
N ALA A 165 -14.69 -6.24 5.25
CA ALA A 165 -16.03 -6.33 5.81
C ALA A 165 -17.07 -6.17 4.68
N ARG A 166 -17.92 -7.17 4.51
CA ARG A 166 -18.90 -7.24 3.41
C ARG A 166 -20.21 -6.56 3.79
N THR A 167 -20.58 -6.63 5.07
CA THR A 167 -21.85 -6.11 5.59
C THR A 167 -21.64 -4.89 6.48
N ARG A 168 -22.71 -4.11 6.70
CA ARG A 168 -22.67 -3.00 7.67
C ARG A 168 -22.46 -3.50 9.09
N ASN A 169 -23.10 -4.62 9.46
CA ASN A 169 -23.00 -5.18 10.81
C ASN A 169 -21.56 -5.60 11.13
N GLU A 170 -20.84 -6.18 10.17
CA GLU A 170 -19.40 -6.47 10.33
C GLU A 170 -18.59 -5.20 10.57
N VAL A 171 -18.85 -4.13 9.80
CA VAL A 171 -18.14 -2.86 9.98
C VAL A 171 -18.39 -2.28 11.37
N GLU A 172 -19.64 -2.22 11.82
CA GLU A 172 -19.96 -1.70 13.17
C GLU A 172 -19.36 -2.57 14.29
N ALA A 173 -19.32 -3.90 14.11
CA ALA A 173 -18.67 -4.80 15.07
C ALA A 173 -17.15 -4.57 15.12
N ASN A 174 -16.52 -4.30 13.98
CA ASN A 174 -15.08 -4.02 13.88
C ASN A 174 -14.65 -2.73 14.58
N GLU A 175 -15.58 -1.81 14.88
CA GLU A 175 -15.28 -0.56 15.58
C GLU A 175 -14.74 -0.80 16.99
N ALA A 176 -15.04 -1.95 17.59
CA ALA A 176 -14.53 -2.37 18.90
C ALA A 176 -13.13 -3.03 18.83
N ASP A 177 -12.61 -3.33 17.64
CA ASP A 177 -11.33 -4.03 17.45
C ASP A 177 -10.25 -3.08 16.89
N PRO A 178 -9.27 -2.65 17.71
CA PRO A 178 -8.21 -1.74 17.27
C PRO A 178 -7.39 -2.22 16.08
N ARG A 179 -7.33 -3.53 15.84
CA ARG A 179 -6.61 -4.13 14.71
C ARG A 179 -7.21 -3.76 13.36
N LYS A 180 -8.50 -3.39 13.36
CA LYS A 180 -9.29 -3.07 12.17
C LYS A 180 -9.27 -1.59 11.81
N TRP A 181 -8.93 -0.71 12.76
CA TRP A 181 -9.07 0.74 12.61
C TRP A 181 -8.20 1.34 11.51
N LEU A 182 -7.08 0.69 11.20
CA LEU A 182 -6.20 1.09 10.10
C LEU A 182 -6.67 0.56 8.73
N ASN A 183 -7.60 -0.40 8.70
CA ASN A 183 -8.11 -1.00 7.47
C ASN A 183 -9.42 -0.30 7.02
N PRO A 184 -9.38 0.53 5.96
CA PRO A 184 -10.57 1.23 5.45
C PRO A 184 -11.61 0.32 4.79
N LEU A 185 -11.30 -0.96 4.60
CA LEU A 185 -12.22 -1.98 4.11
C LEU A 185 -12.92 -2.73 5.24
N GLU A 186 -12.57 -2.46 6.50
CA GLU A 186 -13.13 -3.11 7.69
C GLU A 186 -13.67 -2.12 8.72
N ALA A 187 -13.11 -0.91 8.83
CA ALA A 187 -13.58 0.18 9.66
C ALA A 187 -14.25 1.28 8.82
N ARG A 188 -15.24 1.96 9.41
CA ARG A 188 -15.93 3.09 8.75
C ARG A 188 -15.27 4.43 9.05
N LEU A 189 -15.57 5.41 8.20
CA LEU A 189 -15.36 6.82 8.52
C LEU A 189 -16.11 7.23 9.80
N PRO A 190 -15.63 8.28 10.49
CA PRO A 190 -16.26 8.83 11.69
C PRO A 190 -17.70 9.28 11.41
N LEU A 191 -18.52 9.34 12.47
CA LEU A 191 -19.92 9.79 12.35
C LEU A 191 -20.01 11.33 12.29
N ALA A 192 -19.34 11.93 11.31
CA ALA A 192 -19.14 13.36 11.20
C ALA A 192 -19.64 13.91 9.85
N PRO A 193 -20.93 14.23 9.70
CA PRO A 193 -21.50 14.70 8.42
C PRO A 193 -20.88 16.00 7.90
N ASN A 194 -20.30 16.84 8.76
CA ASN A 194 -19.67 18.10 8.34
C ASN A 194 -18.18 17.95 7.98
N LEU A 195 -17.56 16.81 8.30
CA LEU A 195 -16.21 16.49 7.89
C LEU A 195 -16.09 16.52 6.35
N LYS A 196 -15.01 17.14 5.86
CA LYS A 196 -14.65 17.16 4.44
C LYS A 196 -13.35 16.39 4.24
N ILE A 197 -13.34 15.48 3.28
CA ILE A 197 -12.13 14.75 2.89
C ILE A 197 -11.72 15.20 1.50
N TYR A 198 -10.47 15.61 1.36
CA TYR A 198 -9.86 15.97 0.07
C TYR A 198 -8.73 14.99 -0.21
N CYS A 199 -8.89 14.15 -1.22
CA CYS A 199 -7.89 13.18 -1.62
C CYS A 199 -7.12 13.70 -2.84
N PHE A 200 -5.81 13.84 -2.68
CA PHE A 200 -4.87 14.20 -3.73
C PHE A 200 -3.94 13.03 -3.96
N TYR A 201 -3.77 12.58 -5.20
CA TYR A 201 -2.78 11.54 -5.51
C TYR A 201 -2.26 11.66 -6.94
N GLY A 202 -1.01 11.21 -7.13
CA GLY A 202 -0.37 11.16 -8.44
C GLY A 202 -0.94 10.02 -9.29
N VAL A 203 -1.05 10.27 -10.59
CA VAL A 203 -1.49 9.28 -11.60
C VAL A 203 -0.54 9.27 -12.79
N GLY A 204 -0.51 8.15 -13.52
CA GLY A 204 0.24 8.04 -14.77
C GLY A 204 1.76 7.88 -14.63
N LYS A 205 2.28 7.53 -13.43
CA LYS A 205 3.68 7.15 -13.24
C LYS A 205 3.81 5.63 -13.08
N PRO A 206 4.72 4.96 -13.83
CA PRO A 206 4.95 3.52 -13.67
C PRO A 206 5.30 3.17 -12.22
N THR A 207 4.60 2.20 -11.65
CA THR A 207 4.66 1.80 -10.24
C THR A 207 4.70 0.28 -10.08
N GLU A 208 5.45 -0.23 -9.10
CA GLU A 208 5.62 -1.68 -8.87
C GLU A 208 4.29 -2.35 -8.51
N ARG A 209 3.92 -3.45 -9.17
CA ARG A 209 2.62 -4.11 -9.01
C ARG A 209 2.68 -5.60 -8.71
N SER A 210 3.66 -6.28 -9.29
CA SER A 210 3.84 -7.73 -9.21
C SER A 210 5.32 -8.05 -9.42
N TYR A 211 5.76 -9.23 -9.01
CA TYR A 211 7.18 -9.58 -8.95
C TYR A 211 7.40 -11.01 -9.40
N PHE A 212 8.48 -11.25 -10.13
CA PHE A 212 8.99 -12.57 -10.43
C PHE A 212 9.99 -12.97 -9.37
N TYR A 213 9.76 -14.13 -8.76
CA TYR A 213 10.62 -14.71 -7.75
C TYR A 213 11.18 -16.05 -8.26
N ARG A 214 12.33 -16.40 -7.72
CA ARG A 214 12.97 -17.71 -7.84
C ARG A 214 13.39 -18.20 -6.46
N GLU A 215 13.65 -19.49 -6.36
CA GLU A 215 14.24 -20.07 -5.15
C GLU A 215 15.61 -19.42 -4.88
N ASP A 216 15.85 -19.09 -3.62
CA ASP A 216 17.19 -18.71 -3.19
C ASP A 216 17.99 -19.98 -2.94
N THR A 217 19.09 -20.12 -3.68
CA THR A 217 19.95 -21.33 -3.66
C THR A 217 21.23 -21.10 -2.86
N ASP A 218 21.39 -19.91 -2.26
CA ASP A 218 22.53 -19.61 -1.41
C ASP A 218 22.41 -20.39 -0.08
N PRO A 219 23.31 -21.33 0.21
CA PRO A 219 23.26 -22.13 1.45
C PRO A 219 23.49 -21.30 2.72
N LEU A 220 23.97 -20.06 2.59
CA LEU A 220 24.18 -19.13 3.71
C LEU A 220 22.97 -18.23 3.97
N SER A 221 22.03 -18.16 3.03
CA SER A 221 20.82 -17.34 3.14
C SER A 221 19.75 -18.10 3.91
N LYS A 222 19.11 -17.44 4.91
CA LYS A 222 17.87 -17.98 5.50
C LYS A 222 16.63 -17.64 4.69
N LEU A 223 16.76 -16.91 3.58
CA LEU A 223 15.64 -16.63 2.69
C LEU A 223 15.37 -17.85 1.81
N HIS A 224 14.11 -18.20 1.62
CA HIS A 224 13.71 -19.29 0.72
C HIS A 224 13.57 -18.83 -0.74
N VAL A 225 13.29 -17.55 -0.96
CA VAL A 225 13.02 -16.98 -2.29
C VAL A 225 13.63 -15.58 -2.42
N SER A 226 14.04 -15.23 -3.63
CA SER A 226 14.53 -13.89 -4.00
C SER A 226 13.97 -13.44 -5.35
N ILE A 227 13.98 -12.13 -5.63
CA ILE A 227 13.51 -11.59 -6.91
C ILE A 227 14.40 -12.13 -8.05
N ASP A 228 13.76 -12.65 -9.10
CA ASP A 228 14.45 -13.10 -10.30
C ASP A 228 14.74 -11.90 -11.22
N THR A 229 15.88 -11.26 -10.97
CA THR A 229 16.35 -10.10 -11.75
C THR A 229 16.70 -10.44 -13.20
N SER A 230 16.78 -11.73 -13.56
CA SER A 230 17.02 -12.16 -14.95
C SER A 230 15.79 -11.94 -15.85
N VAL A 231 14.59 -11.78 -15.27
CA VAL A 231 13.37 -11.59 -16.03
C VAL A 231 13.23 -10.12 -16.42
N THR A 232 13.57 -9.80 -17.66
CA THR A 232 13.32 -8.47 -18.24
C THR A 232 12.64 -8.65 -19.59
N ASN A 233 11.34 -8.35 -19.66
CA ASN A 233 10.56 -8.46 -20.89
C ASN A 233 9.33 -7.56 -20.84
N GLY A 234 9.14 -6.71 -21.86
CA GLY A 234 7.96 -5.86 -21.97
C GLY A 234 7.80 -4.90 -20.79
N ASN A 235 6.73 -5.08 -20.00
CA ASN A 235 6.43 -4.31 -18.79
C ASN A 235 7.16 -4.81 -17.53
N VAL A 236 8.02 -5.82 -17.67
CA VAL A 236 8.83 -6.40 -16.59
C VAL A 236 10.24 -5.86 -16.67
N ASP A 237 10.69 -5.27 -15.57
CA ASP A 237 11.98 -4.63 -15.40
C ASP A 237 12.72 -5.31 -14.23
N HIS A 238 13.73 -6.15 -14.53
CA HIS A 238 14.51 -6.90 -13.54
C HIS A 238 13.65 -7.65 -12.51
N GLY A 239 12.68 -8.41 -12.99
CA GLY A 239 11.76 -9.19 -12.16
C GLY A 239 10.62 -8.37 -11.57
N VAL A 240 10.57 -7.05 -11.78
CA VAL A 240 9.50 -6.18 -11.27
C VAL A 240 8.54 -5.81 -12.38
N VAL A 241 7.27 -6.15 -12.19
CA VAL A 241 6.18 -5.77 -13.10
C VAL A 241 5.67 -4.39 -12.72
N MET A 242 5.61 -3.49 -13.71
CA MET A 242 5.14 -2.13 -13.53
C MET A 242 3.67 -2.00 -13.96
N SER A 243 2.84 -1.39 -13.10
CA SER A 243 1.50 -0.89 -13.44
C SER A 243 1.40 0.62 -13.17
N GLU A 244 0.20 1.15 -13.06
CA GLU A 244 -0.07 2.59 -12.94
C GLU A 244 -0.19 3.03 -11.46
N GLY A 245 0.31 4.24 -11.17
CA GLY A 245 0.34 4.81 -9.82
C GLY A 245 1.16 6.11 -9.76
N ASP A 246 1.77 6.40 -8.60
CA ASP A 246 2.58 7.60 -8.33
C ASP A 246 4.11 7.35 -8.35
N GLY A 247 4.52 6.16 -8.78
CA GLY A 247 5.89 5.67 -8.76
C GLY A 247 6.28 4.90 -7.51
N THR A 248 5.43 4.87 -6.47
CA THR A 248 5.68 4.11 -5.23
C THR A 248 4.46 3.28 -4.82
N VAL A 249 3.26 3.86 -4.88
CA VAL A 249 2.00 3.25 -4.46
C VAL A 249 1.08 3.08 -5.66
N ASN A 250 0.51 1.89 -5.82
CA ASN A 250 -0.41 1.60 -6.94
C ASN A 250 -1.64 2.49 -6.88
N LEU A 251 -2.17 2.85 -8.06
CA LEU A 251 -3.37 3.69 -8.16
C LEU A 251 -4.55 3.10 -7.36
N LEU A 252 -4.71 1.77 -7.37
CA LEU A 252 -5.74 1.09 -6.59
C LEU A 252 -5.71 1.48 -5.11
N SER A 253 -4.52 1.56 -4.51
CA SER A 253 -4.38 1.90 -3.09
C SER A 253 -4.53 3.39 -2.81
N LEU A 254 -4.06 4.24 -3.74
CA LEU A 254 -4.17 5.69 -3.65
C LEU A 254 -5.62 6.18 -3.77
N GLY A 255 -6.34 5.65 -4.76
CA GLY A 255 -7.60 6.22 -5.22
C GLY A 255 -8.86 5.46 -4.81
N TYR A 256 -8.83 4.12 -4.69
CA TYR A 256 -10.05 3.32 -4.58
C TYR A 256 -10.98 3.76 -3.45
N MET A 257 -10.44 3.97 -2.25
CA MET A 257 -11.26 4.38 -1.10
C MET A 257 -11.89 5.75 -1.32
N CYS A 258 -11.13 6.72 -1.84
CA CYS A 258 -11.64 8.06 -2.08
C CYS A 258 -12.64 8.12 -3.24
N ALA A 259 -12.36 7.40 -4.34
CA ALA A 259 -13.16 7.45 -5.56
C ALA A 259 -14.42 6.59 -5.48
N LYS A 260 -14.36 5.42 -4.83
CA LYS A 260 -15.45 4.44 -4.77
C LYS A 260 -15.76 3.94 -3.36
N GLY A 261 -14.77 3.52 -2.59
CA GLY A 261 -14.98 2.84 -1.30
C GLY A 261 -15.81 3.65 -0.31
N TRP A 262 -15.46 4.91 -0.06
CA TRP A 262 -16.19 5.82 0.84
C TRP A 262 -17.47 6.41 0.23
N ARG A 263 -17.86 6.01 -0.98
CA ARG A 263 -19.23 6.24 -1.48
C ARG A 263 -20.18 5.11 -1.05
N ILE A 264 -19.65 3.98 -0.58
CA ILE A 264 -20.46 2.87 -0.07
C ILE A 264 -20.91 3.19 1.36
N LYS A 265 -22.22 3.16 1.61
CA LYS A 265 -22.83 3.53 2.91
C LYS A 265 -22.26 2.76 4.10
N ARG A 266 -21.78 1.52 3.92
CA ARG A 266 -21.20 0.74 5.03
C ARG A 266 -19.89 1.33 5.55
N TYR A 267 -19.08 1.93 4.69
CA TYR A 267 -17.81 2.57 5.07
C TYR A 267 -17.96 4.07 5.33
N ASN A 268 -19.05 4.69 4.87
CA ASN A 268 -19.36 6.10 5.08
C ASN A 268 -20.85 6.30 5.43
N PRO A 269 -21.28 5.90 6.65
CA PRO A 269 -22.68 5.99 7.02
C PRO A 269 -23.16 7.43 7.29
N ALA A 270 -22.25 8.33 7.66
CA ALA A 270 -22.56 9.74 7.91
C ALA A 270 -22.61 10.61 6.64
N GLY A 271 -22.25 10.06 5.48
CA GLY A 271 -22.26 10.81 4.22
C GLY A 271 -21.18 11.90 4.14
N VAL A 272 -20.02 11.66 4.76
CA VAL A 272 -18.84 12.52 4.72
C VAL A 272 -18.53 12.89 3.27
N LYS A 273 -18.31 14.18 2.99
CA LYS A 273 -18.07 14.69 1.64
C LYS A 273 -16.63 14.40 1.24
N VAL A 274 -16.45 13.55 0.23
CA VAL A 274 -15.12 13.21 -0.32
C VAL A 274 -14.95 13.85 -1.70
N LYS A 275 -13.89 14.63 -1.87
CA LYS A 275 -13.45 15.17 -3.17
C LYS A 275 -12.12 14.56 -3.57
N VAL A 276 -11.98 14.26 -4.86
CA VAL A 276 -10.79 13.61 -5.43
C VAL A 276 -10.13 14.56 -6.41
N TYR A 277 -8.81 14.64 -6.34
CA TYR A 277 -7.95 15.38 -7.26
C TYR A 277 -6.83 14.46 -7.73
N GLU A 278 -6.92 14.06 -8.99
CA GLU A 278 -5.89 13.27 -9.65
C GLU A 278 -4.86 14.23 -10.24
N MET A 279 -3.58 13.99 -9.95
CA MET A 279 -2.48 14.83 -10.38
C MET A 279 -1.67 14.08 -11.44
N PRO A 280 -1.83 14.42 -12.73
CA PRO A 280 -1.07 13.77 -13.79
C PRO A 280 0.44 13.93 -13.59
N HIS A 281 1.18 12.88 -13.93
CA HIS A 281 2.63 12.95 -13.91
C HIS A 281 3.15 13.89 -15.01
N GLU A 282 3.67 15.05 -14.59
CA GLU A 282 4.31 16.03 -15.47
C GLU A 282 5.79 16.16 -15.11
N PRO A 283 6.71 15.42 -15.76
CA PRO A 283 8.13 15.52 -15.47
C PRO A 283 8.73 16.82 -16.04
N GLU A 284 9.31 17.66 -15.18
CA GLU A 284 10.16 18.78 -15.62
C GLU A 284 11.63 18.36 -15.65
N ARG A 285 12.32 18.68 -16.76
CA ARG A 285 13.72 18.25 -17.03
C ARG A 285 14.76 18.66 -15.98
N PHE A 286 14.45 19.63 -15.11
CA PHE A 286 15.41 20.18 -14.14
C PHE A 286 14.92 20.17 -12.68
N SER A 287 13.72 19.61 -12.41
CA SER A 287 13.20 19.49 -11.05
C SER A 287 13.19 18.02 -10.62
N PRO A 288 14.06 17.60 -9.66
CA PRO A 288 14.05 16.24 -9.15
C PRO A 288 12.75 15.88 -8.39
N ARG A 289 11.85 16.85 -8.15
CA ARG A 289 10.55 16.68 -7.48
C ARG A 289 9.35 16.68 -8.44
N GLY A 290 9.57 16.74 -9.76
CA GLY A 290 8.50 16.81 -10.77
C GLY A 290 8.11 18.24 -11.14
N GLY A 291 7.13 18.36 -12.04
CA GLY A 291 6.66 19.62 -12.61
C GLY A 291 5.88 20.51 -11.64
N PRO A 292 5.35 21.65 -12.12
CA PRO A 292 4.91 22.76 -11.27
C PRO A 292 3.73 22.36 -10.37
N ASN A 293 2.91 21.39 -10.77
CA ASN A 293 1.79 20.91 -9.96
C ASN A 293 2.19 19.93 -8.84
N THR A 294 3.36 19.29 -8.93
CA THR A 294 3.82 18.24 -7.98
C THR A 294 4.97 18.71 -7.09
N GLY A 295 5.89 19.55 -7.61
CA GLY A 295 7.00 20.12 -6.84
C GLY A 295 6.60 21.22 -5.85
N LEU A 296 5.43 21.82 -6.01
CA LEU A 296 4.96 22.95 -5.19
C LEU A 296 4.44 22.52 -3.80
N PHE A 297 4.05 21.26 -3.55
CA PHE A 297 3.54 20.86 -2.23
C PHE A 297 4.52 21.11 -1.07
N GLY A 298 5.84 21.07 -1.35
CA GLY A 298 6.88 21.41 -0.37
C GLY A 298 6.97 22.90 -0.01
N LEU A 299 6.52 23.81 -0.89
CA LEU A 299 6.38 25.24 -0.60
C LEU A 299 5.00 25.60 -0.04
N TRP A 300 3.94 24.87 -0.43
CA TRP A 300 2.57 25.10 0.06
C TRP A 300 2.40 24.84 1.56
N ALA A 301 3.25 24.00 2.17
CA ALA A 301 3.26 23.80 3.62
C ALA A 301 3.94 24.96 4.40
N VAL A 302 4.70 25.84 3.71
CA VAL A 302 5.49 26.92 4.33
C VAL A 302 4.88 28.30 4.06
N SER A 303 4.15 28.49 2.96
CA SER A 303 3.49 29.77 2.65
C SER A 303 1.97 29.66 2.74
N GLY A 304 1.39 30.33 3.74
CA GLY A 304 -0.03 30.29 4.07
C GLY A 304 -1.00 30.61 2.92
N ALA A 305 -2.17 29.98 3.04
CA ALA A 305 -3.48 30.18 2.39
C ALA A 305 -3.77 31.52 1.66
N HIS A 306 -3.13 31.82 0.52
CA HIS A 306 -3.45 33.01 -0.29
C HIS A 306 -3.52 32.79 -1.81
N ALA A 307 -3.95 31.62 -2.29
CA ALA A 307 -4.08 31.38 -3.75
C ALA A 307 -5.35 30.61 -4.17
N PHE A 308 -6.48 30.81 -3.48
CA PHE A 308 -7.77 30.21 -3.90
C PHE A 308 -8.53 31.01 -4.96
N CYS A 309 -7.92 32.00 -5.63
CA CYS A 309 -8.64 32.84 -6.59
C CYS A 309 -7.82 33.11 -7.85
N ARG A 310 -7.81 32.17 -8.79
CA ARG A 310 -7.65 32.43 -10.24
C ARG A 310 -7.89 31.16 -11.06
N ARG A 311 -9.16 30.92 -11.38
CA ARG A 311 -9.74 30.89 -12.74
C ARG A 311 -11.03 30.07 -12.71
N GLN A 312 -12.05 30.70 -13.32
CA GLN A 312 -13.37 30.16 -13.60
C GLN A 312 -13.29 28.87 -14.42
#